data_AF-A0A7Y8LAS6-F1
#
_entry.id   AF-A0A7Y8LAS6-F1
#
_cell.length_a   1.000
_cell.length_b   1.000
_cell.length_c   1.000
_cell.angle_alpha   90.00
_cell.angle_beta   90.00
_cell.angle_gamma   90.00
#
_symmetry.space_group_name_H-M   'P 1'
#
loop_
_entity.id
_entity.type
_entity.pdbx_description
1 polymer ?
#
loop_
_entity_poly.entity_id
_entity_poly.type
_entity_poly.pdbx_seq_one_letter_code
_entity_poly.pdbx_strand_id
1 'polypeptide(L)'
;MAKKKVLFVCIKNSARSQMAEALMKKYYSDYFDVESSGFEPGIINKLAVEALKIDEEIDISSHSSQSVFELFKKGKVYNYVITVCDEASAEKCPVFPGLNYRIHWSFKDPASLEGTDEEKLAQTIAIKNDIKAKIDEFANLVISGKIRENIPKNWKIF
;
A
#
# COMPACT_ATOMS: atom_id res chain seq x y z
N MET A 1 -2.86 22.77 5.93
CA MET A 1 -4.06 22.00 5.54
C MET A 1 -4.08 20.69 6.31
N ALA A 2 -5.25 20.10 6.54
CA ALA A 2 -5.33 18.76 7.15
C ALA A 2 -4.75 17.71 6.19
N LYS A 3 -3.94 16.79 6.73
CA LYS A 3 -3.35 15.67 5.97
C LYS A 3 -4.45 14.78 5.38
N LYS A 4 -4.22 14.23 4.19
CA LYS A 4 -5.15 13.30 3.54
C LYS A 4 -4.95 11.90 4.10
N LYS A 5 -6.04 11.23 4.46
CA LYS A 5 -5.99 9.86 5.01
C LYS A 5 -5.95 8.83 3.89
N VAL A 6 -4.93 7.97 3.89
CA VAL A 6 -4.71 6.93 2.88
C VAL A 6 -4.65 5.57 3.54
N LEU A 7 -5.39 4.60 3.00
CA LEU A 7 -5.36 3.21 3.44
C LEU A 7 -4.84 2.31 2.32
N PHE A 8 -3.74 1.62 2.55
CA PHE A 8 -3.27 0.55 1.66
C PHE A 8 -3.86 -0.80 2.07
N VAL A 9 -4.48 -1.54 1.15
CA VAL A 9 -5.12 -2.82 1.46
C VAL A 9 -4.54 -3.94 0.60
N CYS A 10 -4.15 -5.04 1.23
CA CYS A 10 -3.85 -6.29 0.51
C CYS A 10 -4.53 -7.48 1.19
N ILE A 11 -4.18 -8.72 0.82
CA ILE A 11 -4.77 -9.90 1.45
C ILE A 11 -4.29 -10.04 2.89
N LYS A 12 -2.98 -10.23 3.09
CA LYS A 12 -2.42 -10.58 4.41
C LYS A 12 -1.87 -9.42 5.23
N ASN A 13 -1.77 -8.24 4.62
CA ASN A 13 -1.07 -7.10 5.19
C ASN A 13 0.33 -7.43 5.73
N SER A 14 1.04 -8.26 4.96
CA SER A 14 2.35 -8.81 5.31
C SER A 14 3.51 -8.21 4.52
N ALA A 15 3.29 -7.82 3.26
CA ALA A 15 4.36 -7.40 2.35
C ALA A 15 4.00 -6.10 1.61
N ARG A 16 3.28 -6.19 0.48
CA ARG A 16 2.99 -5.08 -0.44
C ARG A 16 2.44 -3.83 0.25
N SER A 17 1.38 -3.99 1.05
CA SER A 17 0.74 -2.89 1.75
C SER A 17 1.60 -2.31 2.88
N GLN A 18 2.44 -3.12 3.53
CA GLN A 18 3.38 -2.69 4.56
C GLN A 18 4.53 -1.87 3.95
N MET A 19 5.07 -2.33 2.82
CA MET A 19 6.02 -1.56 2.01
C MET A 19 5.42 -0.23 1.57
N ALA A 20 4.17 -0.25 1.07
CA ALA A 20 3.51 0.97 0.64
C ALA A 20 3.30 1.98 1.78
N GLU A 21 2.83 1.52 2.95
CA GLU A 21 2.69 2.36 4.13
C GLU A 21 4.03 2.96 4.57
N ALA A 22 5.06 2.14 4.70
CA ALA A 22 6.37 2.56 5.15
C ALA A 22 7.00 3.61 4.22
N LEU A 23 6.98 3.34 2.90
CA LEU A 23 7.50 4.26 1.88
C LEU A 23 6.72 5.58 1.89
N MET A 24 5.40 5.54 1.91
CA MET A 24 4.60 6.75 1.89
C MET A 24 4.76 7.58 3.18
N LYS A 25 4.90 6.94 4.34
CA LYS A 25 5.23 7.62 5.59
C LYS A 25 6.61 8.27 5.54
N LYS A 26 7.62 7.57 5.02
CA LYS A 26 8.98 8.12 4.93
C LYS A 26 9.05 9.37 4.05
N TYR A 27 8.40 9.33 2.89
CA TYR A 27 8.58 10.37 1.87
C TYR A 27 7.51 11.48 1.88
N TYR A 28 6.31 11.19 2.41
CA TYR A 28 5.16 12.07 2.26
C TYR A 28 4.35 12.26 3.57
N SER A 29 4.97 12.04 4.74
CA SER A 29 4.31 12.21 6.04
C SER A 29 3.69 13.58 6.25
N ASP A 30 4.21 14.64 5.63
CA ASP A 30 3.70 16.00 5.82
C ASP A 30 2.34 16.23 5.14
N TYR A 31 2.01 15.41 4.14
CA TYR A 31 0.82 15.55 3.32
C TYR A 31 -0.22 14.47 3.62
N PHE A 32 0.21 13.29 4.09
CA PHE A 32 -0.65 12.13 4.26
C PHE A 32 -0.56 11.52 5.66
N ASP A 33 -1.71 11.02 6.10
CA ASP A 33 -1.84 10.15 7.26
C ASP A 33 -2.16 8.75 6.73
N VAL A 34 -1.25 7.79 6.96
CA VAL A 34 -1.21 6.53 6.21
C VAL A 34 -1.34 5.34 7.15
N GLU A 35 -2.21 4.40 6.79
CA GLU A 35 -2.36 3.09 7.44
C GLU A 35 -2.36 2.00 6.35
N SER A 36 -2.02 0.76 6.70
CA SER A 36 -2.22 -0.40 5.83
C SER A 36 -2.99 -1.52 6.51
N SER A 37 -3.78 -2.30 5.78
CA SER A 37 -4.58 -3.38 6.34
C SER A 37 -4.76 -4.56 5.40
N GLY A 38 -5.27 -5.66 5.95
CA GLY A 38 -5.43 -6.95 5.31
C GLY A 38 -6.86 -7.47 5.43
N PHE A 39 -7.32 -8.21 4.43
CA PHE A 39 -8.54 -9.02 4.55
C PHE A 39 -8.36 -10.14 5.57
N GLU A 40 -7.21 -10.80 5.51
CA GLU A 40 -6.82 -11.95 6.34
C GLU A 40 -5.43 -11.69 6.93
N PRO A 41 -5.32 -10.82 7.96
CA PRO A 41 -4.05 -10.43 8.57
C PRO A 41 -3.14 -11.61 8.87
N GLY A 42 -1.89 -11.54 8.42
CA GLY A 42 -0.87 -12.54 8.63
C GLY A 42 0.41 -11.99 9.27
N ILE A 43 1.46 -12.79 9.26
CA ILE A 43 2.79 -12.41 9.77
C ILE A 43 3.49 -11.53 8.72
N ILE A 44 4.24 -10.52 9.17
CA ILE A 44 5.07 -9.67 8.31
C ILE A 44 6.06 -10.53 7.50
N ASN A 45 6.13 -10.25 6.20
CA ASN A 45 7.00 -10.98 5.29
C ASN A 45 8.46 -10.50 5.49
N LYS A 46 9.36 -11.44 5.80
CA LYS A 46 10.78 -11.14 6.03
C LYS A 46 11.47 -10.50 4.81
N LEU A 47 11.12 -10.92 3.59
CA LEU A 47 11.66 -10.31 2.36
C LEU A 47 11.25 -8.85 2.22
N ALA A 48 10.04 -8.48 2.68
CA ALA A 48 9.61 -7.08 2.68
C ALA A 48 10.38 -6.25 3.71
N VAL A 49 10.69 -6.82 4.87
CA VAL A 49 11.58 -6.19 5.88
C VAL A 49 12.96 -5.94 5.27
N GLU A 50 13.57 -6.97 4.67
CA GLU A 50 14.90 -6.87 4.08
C GLU A 50 14.96 -5.89 2.91
N ALA A 51 13.97 -5.94 2.00
CA ALA A 51 13.90 -5.03 0.87
C ALA A 51 13.77 -3.55 1.29
N LEU A 52 13.07 -3.26 2.39
CA LEU A 52 12.94 -1.92 2.96
C LEU A 52 14.16 -1.47 3.78
N LYS A 53 14.98 -2.41 4.27
CA LYS A 53 16.26 -2.03 4.88
C LYS A 53 17.25 -1.58 3.81
N ILE A 54 17.24 -2.27 2.67
CA ILE A 54 18.10 -1.96 1.52
C ILE A 54 17.63 -0.66 0.85
N ASP A 55 18.53 0.30 0.72
CA ASP A 55 18.36 1.67 0.16
C ASP A 55 17.38 2.59 0.90
N GLU A 56 16.43 2.02 1.62
CA GLU A 56 15.38 2.78 2.29
C GLU A 56 15.62 2.94 3.79
N GLU A 57 16.49 2.15 4.42
CA GLU A 57 16.80 2.26 5.85
C GLU A 57 15.55 2.22 6.76
N ILE A 58 14.48 1.54 6.32
CA ILE A 58 13.24 1.37 7.08
C ILE A 58 13.20 -0.06 7.65
N ASP A 59 12.94 -0.19 8.96
CA ASP A 59 12.69 -1.48 9.60
C ASP A 59 11.21 -1.62 9.98
N ILE A 60 10.51 -2.56 9.32
CA ILE A 60 9.11 -2.92 9.63
C ILE A 60 8.98 -4.23 10.41
N SER A 61 10.07 -4.79 10.95
CA SER A 61 10.05 -6.08 11.66
C SER A 61 9.18 -6.08 12.92
N SER A 62 8.99 -4.92 13.54
CA SER A 62 8.12 -4.71 14.70
C SER A 62 6.69 -4.35 14.32
N HIS A 63 6.38 -4.18 13.04
CA HIS A 63 5.01 -3.92 12.60
C HIS A 63 4.13 -5.14 12.85
N SER A 64 2.83 -4.88 12.96
CA SER A 64 1.80 -5.91 13.03
C SER A 64 0.85 -5.75 11.86
N SER A 65 0.19 -6.85 11.51
CA SER A 65 -0.85 -6.86 10.50
C SER A 65 -2.20 -6.51 11.13
N GLN A 66 -3.02 -5.74 10.43
CA GLN A 66 -4.33 -5.29 10.93
C GLN A 66 -5.46 -5.59 9.93
N SER A 67 -6.66 -5.88 10.45
CA SER A 67 -7.81 -6.23 9.60
C SER A 67 -8.50 -4.99 9.04
N VAL A 68 -8.77 -5.00 7.73
CA VAL A 68 -9.55 -3.96 7.05
C VAL A 68 -10.98 -3.89 7.60
N PHE A 69 -11.56 -5.03 7.99
CA PHE A 69 -12.91 -5.09 8.54
C PHE A 69 -12.98 -4.50 9.94
N GLU A 70 -11.93 -4.66 10.75
CA GLU A 70 -11.85 -4.03 12.07
C GLU A 70 -11.71 -2.51 11.97
N LEU A 71 -10.94 -2.01 11.00
CA LEU A 71 -10.88 -0.57 10.72
C LEU A 71 -12.24 -0.02 10.30
N PHE A 72 -12.96 -0.77 9.45
CA PHE A 72 -14.30 -0.40 9.02
C PHE A 72 -15.29 -0.37 10.20
N LYS A 73 -15.31 -1.41 11.04
CA LYS A 73 -16.15 -1.47 12.26
C LYS A 73 -15.86 -0.33 13.24
N LYS A 74 -14.60 0.10 13.35
CA LYS A 74 -14.19 1.24 14.18
C LYS A 74 -14.64 2.60 13.61
N GLY A 75 -15.30 2.64 12.45
CA GLY A 75 -15.75 3.87 11.82
C GLY A 75 -14.61 4.76 11.31
N LYS A 76 -13.46 4.15 10.97
CA LYS A 76 -12.34 4.89 10.38
C LYS A 76 -12.76 5.55 9.07
N VAL A 77 -12.18 6.71 8.79
CA VAL A 77 -12.48 7.55 7.63
C VAL A 77 -11.20 7.67 6.80
N TYR A 78 -11.28 7.41 5.50
CA TYR A 78 -10.15 7.51 4.58
C TYR A 78 -10.55 8.30 3.35
N ASN A 79 -9.66 9.18 2.89
CA ASN A 79 -9.84 9.91 1.65
C ASN A 79 -9.50 9.06 0.43
N TYR A 80 -8.53 8.16 0.59
CA TYR A 80 -8.11 7.25 -0.48
C TYR A 80 -7.92 5.85 0.07
N VAL A 81 -8.47 4.87 -0.63
CA VAL A 81 -8.26 3.44 -0.35
C VAL A 81 -7.58 2.84 -1.56
N ILE A 82 -6.38 2.31 -1.38
CA ILE A 82 -5.54 1.80 -2.45
C ILE A 82 -5.31 0.32 -2.22
N THR A 83 -5.90 -0.50 -3.08
CA THR A 83 -5.73 -1.95 -3.05
C THR A 83 -4.48 -2.33 -3.83
N VAL A 84 -3.60 -3.14 -3.23
CA VAL A 84 -2.28 -3.51 -3.78
C VAL A 84 -2.13 -5.03 -3.98
N CYS A 85 -3.24 -5.75 -4.10
CA CYS A 85 -3.30 -7.20 -4.29
C CYS A 85 -3.88 -7.55 -5.66
N ASP A 86 -4.39 -8.76 -5.85
CA ASP A 86 -5.15 -9.11 -7.05
C ASP A 86 -6.52 -8.38 -7.06
N GLU A 87 -7.10 -8.28 -8.25
CA GLU A 87 -8.32 -7.53 -8.50
C GLU A 87 -9.54 -8.15 -7.81
N ALA A 88 -9.64 -9.47 -7.75
CA ALA A 88 -10.77 -10.16 -7.13
C ALA A 88 -10.80 -9.92 -5.61
N SER A 89 -9.63 -9.87 -4.98
CA SER A 89 -9.50 -9.44 -3.58
C SER A 89 -9.84 -7.95 -3.42
N ALA A 90 -9.45 -7.12 -4.38
CA ALA A 90 -9.73 -5.70 -4.34
C ALA A 90 -11.23 -5.42 -4.25
N GLU A 91 -12.10 -6.11 -5.00
CA GLU A 91 -13.56 -5.90 -5.00
C GLU A 91 -14.22 -6.10 -3.62
N LYS A 92 -13.66 -6.99 -2.78
CA LYS A 92 -14.17 -7.29 -1.44
C LYS A 92 -13.93 -6.18 -0.41
N CYS A 93 -13.17 -5.13 -0.74
CA CYS A 93 -12.86 -4.04 0.18
C CYS A 93 -14.13 -3.27 0.56
N PRO A 94 -14.39 -3.05 1.87
CA PRO A 94 -15.53 -2.24 2.30
C PRO A 94 -15.40 -0.79 1.81
N VAL A 95 -16.54 -0.13 1.61
CA VAL A 95 -16.59 1.28 1.23
C VAL A 95 -16.46 2.13 2.49
N PHE A 96 -15.29 2.72 2.69
CA PHE A 96 -15.05 3.62 3.83
C PHE A 96 -15.72 4.98 3.63
N PRO A 97 -16.17 5.64 4.71
CA PRO A 97 -16.67 7.01 4.64
C PRO A 97 -15.57 8.01 4.25
N GLY A 98 -15.96 9.11 3.59
CA GLY A 98 -15.07 10.22 3.22
C GLY A 98 -14.17 9.97 2.01
N LEU A 99 -14.46 8.90 1.26
CA LEU A 99 -13.68 8.43 0.13
C LEU A 99 -13.80 9.37 -1.07
N ASN A 100 -12.65 9.84 -1.56
CA ASN A 100 -12.56 10.53 -2.85
C ASN A 100 -12.42 9.50 -3.98
N TYR A 101 -11.48 8.57 -3.84
CA TYR A 101 -11.22 7.52 -4.81
C TYR A 101 -10.82 6.22 -4.14
N ARG A 102 -11.28 5.11 -4.72
CA ARG A 102 -10.75 3.77 -4.48
C ARG A 102 -9.93 3.35 -5.68
N ILE A 103 -8.66 3.06 -5.45
CA ILE A 103 -7.67 2.82 -6.50
C ILE A 103 -7.17 1.38 -6.39
N HIS A 104 -6.85 0.76 -7.52
CA HIS A 104 -6.23 -0.55 -7.57
C HIS A 104 -4.91 -0.52 -8.33
N TRP A 105 -3.88 -1.03 -7.68
CA TRP A 105 -2.55 -1.27 -8.24
C TRP A 105 -2.22 -2.75 -8.09
N SER A 106 -2.03 -3.45 -9.19
CA SER A 106 -1.65 -4.86 -9.15
C SER A 106 -0.13 -5.00 -9.04
N PHE A 107 0.33 -5.74 -8.03
CA PHE A 107 1.73 -6.11 -7.86
C PHE A 107 1.84 -7.60 -7.57
N LYS A 108 2.89 -8.24 -8.08
CA LYS A 108 3.22 -9.65 -7.78
C LYS A 108 3.39 -9.84 -6.27
N ASP A 109 2.94 -10.96 -5.73
CA ASP A 109 3.10 -11.25 -4.30
C ASP A 109 4.53 -11.71 -3.99
N PRO A 110 5.28 -11.02 -3.09
CA PRO A 110 6.58 -11.50 -2.64
C PRO A 110 6.56 -12.90 -2.04
N ALA A 111 5.42 -13.33 -1.47
CA ALA A 111 5.28 -14.68 -0.88
C ALA A 111 5.16 -15.80 -1.93
N SER A 112 4.83 -15.47 -3.19
CA SER A 112 4.70 -16.43 -4.28
C SER A 112 5.88 -16.38 -5.25
N LEU A 113 6.99 -15.77 -4.85
CA LEU A 113 8.21 -15.72 -5.66
C LEU A 113 8.93 -17.07 -5.62
N GLU A 114 9.47 -17.47 -6.76
CA GLU A 114 10.25 -18.68 -6.94
C GLU A 114 11.74 -18.31 -7.13
N GLY A 115 12.62 -19.29 -6.91
CA GLY A 115 14.08 -19.11 -6.98
C GLY A 115 14.79 -19.27 -5.64
N THR A 116 16.07 -18.88 -5.61
CA THR A 116 16.88 -18.78 -4.38
C THR A 116 16.42 -17.62 -3.51
N ASP A 117 16.88 -17.57 -2.25
CA ASP A 117 16.55 -16.46 -1.35
C ASP A 117 17.04 -15.11 -1.89
N GLU A 118 18.21 -15.08 -2.53
CA GLU A 118 18.77 -13.91 -3.19
C GLU A 118 17.93 -13.45 -4.38
N GLU A 119 17.47 -14.38 -5.22
CA GLU A 119 16.60 -14.09 -6.37
C GLU A 119 15.23 -13.58 -5.91
N LYS A 120 14.68 -14.14 -4.83
CA LYS A 120 13.42 -13.69 -4.24
C LYS A 120 13.57 -12.30 -3.62
N LEU A 121 14.68 -12.02 -2.96
CA LEU A 121 14.96 -10.70 -2.40
C LEU A 121 15.10 -9.66 -3.53
N ALA A 122 15.86 -9.96 -4.58
CA ALA A 122 16.00 -9.07 -5.74
C ALA A 122 14.65 -8.77 -6.42
N GLN A 123 13.82 -9.80 -6.62
CA GLN A 123 12.45 -9.62 -7.11
C GLN A 123 11.58 -8.79 -6.15
N THR A 124 11.73 -8.96 -4.84
CA THR A 124 11.00 -8.17 -3.83
C THR A 124 11.44 -6.70 -3.84
N ILE A 125 12.73 -6.43 -4.04
CA ILE A 125 13.26 -5.06 -4.21
C ILE A 125 12.68 -4.41 -5.47
N ALA A 126 12.57 -5.16 -6.58
CA ALA A 126 11.91 -4.65 -7.78
C ALA A 126 10.45 -4.26 -7.50
N ILE A 127 9.69 -5.12 -6.81
CA ILE A 127 8.31 -4.83 -6.40
C ILE A 127 8.24 -3.60 -5.48
N LYS A 128 9.16 -3.46 -4.52
CA LYS A 128 9.27 -2.27 -3.66
C LYS A 128 9.44 -1.00 -4.50
N ASN A 129 10.33 -1.03 -5.49
CA ASN A 129 10.61 0.11 -6.36
C ASN A 129 9.39 0.47 -7.23
N ASP A 130 8.67 -0.53 -7.75
CA ASP A 130 7.41 -0.31 -8.49
C ASP A 130 6.33 0.34 -7.60
N ILE A 131 6.21 -0.14 -6.35
CA ILE A 131 5.30 0.45 -5.35
C ILE A 131 5.68 1.91 -5.09
N LYS A 132 6.98 2.19 -4.88
CA LYS A 132 7.48 3.56 -4.65
C LYS A 132 7.14 4.48 -5.82
N ALA A 133 7.40 4.05 -7.05
CA ALA A 133 7.09 4.84 -8.25
C ALA A 133 5.59 5.18 -8.34
N LYS A 134 4.71 4.23 -7.97
CA LYS A 134 3.25 4.46 -7.92
C LYS A 134 2.84 5.42 -6.81
N ILE A 135 3.48 5.33 -5.64
CA ILE A 135 3.27 6.27 -4.54
C ILE A 135 3.69 7.68 -4.96
N ASP A 136 4.84 7.83 -5.62
CA ASP A 136 5.35 9.13 -6.06
C ASP A 136 4.39 9.75 -7.09
N GLU A 137 3.94 8.98 -8.08
CA GLU A 137 2.92 9.39 -9.06
C GLU A 137 1.63 9.86 -8.36
N PHE A 138 1.13 9.06 -7.42
CA PHE A 138 -0.07 9.38 -6.63
C PHE A 138 0.08 10.63 -5.76
N ALA A 139 1.16 10.70 -4.99
CA ALA A 139 1.40 11.80 -4.08
C ALA A 139 1.47 13.12 -4.85
N ASN A 140 2.19 13.15 -5.97
CA ASN A 140 2.31 14.33 -6.82
C ASN A 140 0.95 14.78 -7.38
N LEU A 141 0.12 13.85 -7.83
CA LEU A 141 -1.24 14.16 -8.32
C LEU A 141 -2.15 14.71 -7.23
N VAL A 142 -2.10 14.16 -6.02
CA VAL A 142 -2.93 14.63 -4.90
C VAL A 142 -2.43 15.98 -4.37
N ILE A 143 -1.13 16.14 -4.18
CA ILE A 143 -0.53 17.37 -3.64
C ILE A 143 -0.76 18.54 -4.58
N SER A 144 -0.63 18.33 -5.89
CA SER A 144 -0.90 19.36 -6.91
C SER A 144 -2.39 19.64 -7.12
N GLY A 145 -3.29 18.89 -6.49
CA GLY A 145 -4.74 19.00 -6.68
C GLY A 145 -5.24 18.47 -8.03
N LYS A 146 -4.36 17.88 -8.84
CA LYS A 146 -4.63 17.45 -10.22
C LYS A 146 -5.19 16.04 -10.35
N ILE A 147 -5.31 15.30 -9.24
CA ILE A 147 -5.79 13.92 -9.27
C ILE A 147 -7.15 13.77 -9.97
N ARG A 148 -8.07 14.74 -9.86
CA ARG A 148 -9.40 14.64 -10.51
C ARG A 148 -9.35 14.69 -12.04
N GLU A 149 -8.36 15.37 -12.59
CA GLU A 149 -8.23 15.64 -14.03
C GLU A 149 -7.22 14.71 -14.69
N ASN A 150 -6.24 14.22 -13.92
CA ASN A 150 -5.07 13.52 -14.43
C ASN A 150 -4.89 12.14 -13.79
N ILE A 151 -5.98 11.41 -13.53
CA ILE A 151 -5.88 10.00 -13.14
C ILE A 151 -5.22 9.24 -14.30
N PRO A 152 -4.12 8.50 -14.05
CA PRO A 152 -3.49 7.69 -15.08
C PRO A 152 -4.46 6.65 -15.64
N LYS A 153 -4.52 6.53 -16.98
CA LYS A 153 -5.47 5.63 -17.67
C LYS A 153 -5.32 4.15 -17.31
N ASN A 154 -4.13 3.75 -16.85
CA ASN A 154 -3.82 2.39 -16.42
C ASN A 154 -4.19 2.12 -14.95
N TRP A 155 -4.70 3.12 -14.22
CA TRP A 155 -5.20 2.91 -12.87
C TRP A 155 -6.66 2.52 -12.93
N LYS A 156 -6.99 1.40 -12.29
CA LYS A 156 -8.38 1.03 -12.09
C LYS A 156 -8.93 1.78 -10.88
N ILE A 157 -10.05 2.45 -11.09
CA ILE A 157 -10.81 3.19 -10.07
C ILE A 157 -12.13 2.47 -9.87
N PHE A 158 -12.55 2.29 -8.61
CA PHE A 158 -13.84 1.73 -8.23
C PHE A 158 -14.78 2.82 -7.71
#